data_AF-A0A1G0X1J6-F1
#
_entry.id   AF-A0A1G0X1J6-F1
#
_cell.length_a   1.000
_cell.length_b   1.000
_cell.length_c   1.000
_cell.angle_alpha   90.00
_cell.angle_beta   90.00
_cell.angle_gamma   90.00
#
_symmetry.space_group_name_H-M   'P 1'
#
loop_
_entity.id
_entity.type
_entity.pdbx_description
1 polymer ?
#
loop_
_entity_poly.entity_id
_entity_poly.type
_entity_poly.pdbx_seq_one_letter_code
_entity_poly.pdbx_strand_id
1 'polypeptide(L)' 'MDIINLPFEEPLTLTVNGVAIKLVTFRTLEHGNIKFGIDAPRSLKVNREEVYLALNAEENNSQD' A
#
# COMPACT_ATOMS: atom_id res chain seq x y z
N MET A 1 -8.30 12.57 -3.99
CA MET A 1 -7.40 12.34 -2.85
C MET A 1 -8.23 12.59 -1.61
N ASP A 2 -8.49 11.54 -0.86
CA ASP A 2 -9.31 11.59 0.35
C ASP A 2 -8.40 11.50 1.56
N ILE A 3 -8.58 12.40 2.52
CA ILE A 3 -7.81 12.43 3.76
C ILE A 3 -8.71 11.97 4.88
N ILE A 4 -8.27 10.93 5.61
CA ILE A 4 -9.00 10.34 6.72
C ILE A 4 -8.08 10.16 7.92
N ASN A 5 -8.66 10.22 9.11
CA ASN A 5 -7.97 9.86 10.35
C ASN A 5 -8.18 8.38 10.63
N LEU A 6 -7.09 7.64 10.86
CA LEU A 6 -7.14 6.21 11.15
C LEU A 6 -6.59 5.96 12.56
N PRO A 7 -7.36 5.31 13.45
CA PRO A 7 -6.80 4.76 14.67
C PRO A 7 -5.79 3.66 14.32
N PHE A 8 -4.74 3.56 15.13
CA PHE A 8 -3.78 2.46 15.03
C PHE A 8 -4.44 1.16 15.48
N GLU A 9 -3.97 0.04 14.93
CA GLU A 9 -4.40 -1.33 15.25
C GLU A 9 -5.86 -1.66 14.90
N GLU A 10 -6.56 -0.75 14.21
CA GLU A 10 -7.90 -0.98 13.69
C GLU A 10 -7.87 -1.16 12.15
N PRO A 11 -8.58 -2.17 11.60
CA PRO A 11 -8.61 -2.41 10.17
C PRO A 11 -9.56 -1.45 9.44
N LEU A 12 -9.03 -0.76 8.44
CA LEU A 12 -9.79 -0.07 7.41
C LEU A 12 -10.00 -1.02 6.23
N THR A 13 -11.25 -1.21 5.80
CA THR A 13 -11.55 -1.94 4.56
C THR A 13 -11.69 -0.95 3.41
N LEU A 14 -10.95 -1.19 2.33
CA LEU A 14 -10.99 -0.40 1.09
C LEU A 14 -11.42 -1.29 -0.06
N THR A 15 -12.10 -0.71 -1.05
CA THR A 15 -12.44 -1.41 -2.30
C THR A 15 -11.58 -0.85 -3.43
N VAL A 16 -10.70 -1.67 -3.98
CA VAL A 16 -9.82 -1.31 -5.10
C VAL A 16 -10.16 -2.22 -6.28
N ASN A 17 -10.54 -1.63 -7.42
CA ASN A 17 -10.97 -2.38 -8.62
C ASN A 17 -12.07 -3.44 -8.33
N GLY A 18 -13.00 -3.11 -7.43
CA GLY A 18 -14.07 -4.03 -7.01
C GLY A 18 -13.63 -5.12 -6.03
N VAL A 19 -12.37 -5.12 -5.57
CA VAL A 19 -11.81 -6.09 -4.64
C VAL A 19 -11.62 -5.45 -3.27
N ALA A 20 -12.13 -6.10 -2.22
CA ALA A 20 -11.93 -5.66 -0.84
C ALA A 20 -10.50 -5.98 -0.37
N ILE A 21 -9.83 -4.98 0.20
CA ILE A 21 -8.54 -5.09 0.87
C ILE A 21 -8.66 -4.55 2.29
N LYS A 22 -7.84 -5.05 3.22
CA LYS A 22 -7.77 -4.50 4.59
C LYS A 22 -6.41 -3.84 4.81
N LEU A 23 -6.46 -2.66 5.40
CA LEU A 23 -5.31 -1.87 5.80
C LEU A 23 -5.32 -1.72 7.31
N VAL A 24 -4.21 -2.02 7.98
CA VAL A 24 -4.03 -1.78 9.42
C VAL A 24 -2.75 -0.98 9.61
N THR A 25 -2.78 0.07 10.43
CA THR A 25 -1.60 0.84 10.78
C THR A 25 -1.11 0.46 12.17
N PHE A 26 0.21 0.43 12.36
CA PHE A 26 0.84 0.14 13.64
C PHE A 26 1.87 1.22 13.96
N ARG A 27 1.92 1.64 15.23
CA ARG A 27 3.00 2.50 15.70
C ARG A 27 4.30 1.73 15.74
N THR A 28 5.39 2.37 15.36
CA THR A 28 6.74 1.83 15.55
C THR A 28 7.44 2.55 16.69
N LEU A 29 8.52 1.95 17.21
CA LEU A 29 9.36 2.58 18.23
C LEU A 29 10.14 3.78 17.67
N GLU A 30 10.45 3.74 16.37
CA GLU A 30 11.13 4.83 15.68
C GLU A 30 10.14 5.95 15.35
N HIS A 31 10.51 7.17 15.75
CA HIS A 31 9.71 8.36 15.52
C HIS A 31 9.63 8.67 14.02
N GLY A 32 8.43 9.01 13.53
CA GLY A 32 8.18 9.30 12.13
C GLY A 32 7.89 8.08 11.27
N ASN A 33 8.17 6.87 11.76
CA ASN A 33 7.86 5.63 11.06
C ASN A 33 6.48 5.08 11.45
N ILE A 34 5.80 4.50 10.46
CA ILE A 34 4.51 3.84 10.61
C ILE A 34 4.60 2.52 9.85
N LYS A 35 4.18 1.42 10.48
CA LYS A 35 4.07 0.13 9.81
C LYS A 35 2.67 -0.05 9.28
N PHE A 36 2.55 -0.54 8.05
CA PHE A 36 1.29 -0.88 7.42
C PHE A 36 1.18 -2.40 7.25
N GLY A 37 0.10 -2.99 7.74
CA GLY A 37 -0.34 -4.34 7.40
C GLY A 37 -1.38 -4.27 6.29
N ILE A 38 -1.16 -5.04 5.22
CA ILE A 38 -2.04 -5.06 4.06
C ILE A 38 -2.48 -6.51 3.83
N ASP A 39 -3.79 -6.75 3.90
CA ASP A 39 -4.42 -8.01 3.52
C ASP A 39 -5.13 -7.80 2.18
N ALA A 40 -4.59 -8.44 1.15
CA ALA A 40 -5.06 -8.34 -0.23
C ALA A 40 -4.89 -9.69 -0.94
N PRO A 41 -5.75 -10.01 -1.93
CA PRO A 41 -5.57 -11.23 -2.70
C PRO A 41 -4.31 -11.16 -3.57
N ARG A 42 -3.71 -12.33 -3.85
CA ARG A 42 -2.47 -12.44 -4.64
C ARG A 42 -2.59 -11.92 -6.09
N SER A 43 -3.81 -11.78 -6.60
CA SER A 43 -4.07 -11.19 -7.91
C SER A 43 -3.81 -9.68 -7.94
N LEU A 44 -3.76 -9.02 -6.77
CA LEU A 44 -3.47 -7.60 -6.66
C LEU A 44 -2.01 -7.41 -6.24
N LYS A 45 -1.22 -6.73 -7.08
CA LYS A 45 0.14 -6.34 -6.73
C LYS A 45 0.09 -5.20 -5.70
N VAL A 46 0.80 -5.37 -4.60
CA VAL A 46 0.96 -4.36 -3.54
C VAL A 46 2.44 -4.01 -3.46
N ASN A 47 2.78 -2.78 -3.81
CA ASN A 47 4.14 -2.28 -3.82
C ASN A 47 4.21 -0.98 -3.02
N ARG A 48 5.40 -0.68 -2.48
CA ARG A 48 5.71 0.69 -2.09
C ARG A 48 5.83 1.54 -3.35
N GLU A 49 5.46 2.80 -3.29
CA GLU A 49 5.41 3.68 -4.46
C GLU A 49 6.77 3.76 -5.15
N GLU A 50 7.86 3.91 -4.39
CA GLU A 50 9.21 3.96 -4.94
C GLU A 50 9.61 2.68 -5.69
N VAL A 51 9.12 1.53 -5.24
CA VAL A 51 9.36 0.23 -5.91
C VAL A 51 8.50 0.13 -7.17
N TYR A 52 7.24 0.55 -7.12
CA TYR A 52 6.35 0.55 -8.28
C TYR A 52 6.88 1.43 -9.41
N LEU A 53 7.35 2.64 -9.08
CA LEU A 53 7.93 3.56 -10.06
C LEU A 53 9.21 3.01 -10.69
N ALA A 54 10.08 2.39 -9.90
CA ALA A 54 11.32 1.78 -10.42
C ALA A 54 11.03 0.63 -11.40
N LEU A 55 10.10 -0.27 -11.04
CA LEU A 55 9.71 -1.40 -11.91
C LEU A 55 9.15 -0.92 -13.25
N ASN A 56 8.27 0.08 -13.23
CA ASN A 56 7.67 0.59 -14.45
C ASN A 56 8.66 1.39 -15.30
N ALA A 57 9.67 2.03 -14.70
CA ALA A 57 10.73 2.70 -15.43
C ALA A 57 11.60 1.70 -16.22
N GLU A 58 11.90 0.54 -15.62
CA GLU A 58 12.65 -0.53 -16.29
C GLU A 58 11.83 -1.20 -17.41
N GLU A 59 10.53 -1.42 -17.19
CA GLU A 59 9.62 -1.94 -18.22
C GLU A 59 9.56 -1.02 -19.46
N ASN A 60 9.52 0.30 -19.26
CA ASN A 60 9.51 1.26 -20.36
C ASN A 60 10.85 1.35 -21.10
N ASN A 61 11.99 1.23 -20.41
CA ASN A 61 13.32 1.29 -21.03
C ASN A 61 13.70 0.00 -21.80
N SER A 62 12.96 -1.10 -21.62
CA SER A 62 13.24 -2.39 -22.25
C SER A 62 12.51 -2.58 -23.60
N GLN A 63 11.74 -1.57 -24.05
CA GLN A 63 11.01 -1.58 -25.32
C GLN A 63 11.58 -0.63 -26.38
N ASP A 64 12.70 0.04 -26.08
CA ASP A 64 13.50 0.86 -27.01
C ASP A 64 14.81 0.16 -27.40
#